data_AF-A0A7S0WK91-F1
#
_entry.id   AF-A0A7S0WK91-F1
#
_cell.length_a   1.000
_cell.length_b   1.000
_cell.length_c   1.000
_cell.angle_alpha   90.00
_cell.angle_beta   90.00
_cell.angle_gamma   90.00
#
_symmetry.space_group_name_H-M   'P 1'
#
loop_
_entity.id
_entity.type
_entity.pdbx_description
1 polymer ?
#
loop_
_entity_poly.entity_id
_entity_poly.type
_entity_poly.pdbx_seq_one_letter_code
_entity_poly.pdbx_strand_id
1 'polypeptide(L)'
;EMSRALKRRRYLIARAKEAQVVGIVAGTLGVAGYRDVIADLRRLIANSGRKSYTIVAGKPNPQKLANFPEIEVFIMVSCELTALMDGREYMQPIITPYEATIAFTSGAMWMGEVKLDFASVSVPRAEGDEREDG
;
A
#
# COMPACT_ATOMS: atom_id res chain seq x y z
N GLU A 1 8.74 -18.14 -19.49
CA GLU A 1 7.38 -18.20 -18.89
C GLU A 1 7.30 -17.30 -17.66
N MET A 2 6.44 -16.28 -17.63
CA MET A 2 6.22 -15.44 -16.44
C MET A 2 5.36 -16.22 -15.42
N SER A 3 5.86 -16.42 -14.19
CA SER A 3 5.16 -17.23 -13.19
C SER A 3 3.73 -16.72 -12.90
N ARG A 4 2.80 -17.64 -12.59
CA ARG A 4 1.40 -17.30 -12.28
C ARG A 4 1.28 -16.26 -11.14
N ALA A 5 2.19 -16.32 -10.16
CA ALA A 5 2.27 -15.37 -9.06
C ALA A 5 2.62 -13.95 -9.54
N LEU A 6 3.61 -13.80 -10.43
CA LEU A 6 4.00 -12.50 -10.99
C LEU A 6 2.88 -11.87 -11.83
N LYS A 7 2.15 -12.68 -12.60
CA LYS A 7 0.96 -12.21 -13.35
C LYS A 7 -0.12 -11.65 -12.41
N ARG A 8 -0.36 -12.34 -11.28
CA ARG A 8 -1.31 -11.88 -10.27
C ARG A 8 -0.88 -10.57 -9.63
N ARG A 9 0.38 -10.41 -9.24
CA ARG A 9 0.89 -9.15 -8.66
C ARG A 9 0.80 -7.98 -9.64
N ARG A 10 1.13 -8.17 -10.92
CA ARG A 10 0.90 -7.16 -11.96
C ARG A 10 -0.55 -6.71 -12.05
N TYR A 11 -1.49 -7.64 -12.00
CA TYR A 11 -2.92 -7.34 -12.03
C TYR A 11 -3.34 -6.50 -10.80
N LEU A 12 -2.90 -6.86 -9.60
CA LEU A 12 -3.23 -6.11 -8.37
C LEU A 12 -2.67 -4.68 -8.42
N ILE A 13 -1.44 -4.49 -8.87
CA ILE A 13 -0.83 -3.16 -9.06
C ILE A 13 -1.61 -2.35 -10.10
N ALA A 14 -2.01 -2.96 -11.23
CA ALA A 14 -2.80 -2.27 -12.25
C ALA A 14 -4.15 -1.80 -11.69
N ARG A 15 -4.83 -2.62 -10.88
CA ARG A 15 -6.06 -2.22 -10.18
C ARG A 15 -5.82 -1.08 -9.19
N ALA A 16 -4.71 -1.13 -8.45
CA ALA A 16 -4.35 -0.06 -7.55
C ALA A 16 -4.11 1.28 -8.27
N LYS A 17 -3.54 1.27 -9.48
CA LYS A 17 -3.34 2.49 -10.30
C LYS A 17 -4.67 3.18 -10.65
N GLU A 18 -5.73 2.42 -10.85
CA GLU A 18 -7.06 2.93 -11.19
C GLU A 18 -7.82 3.46 -9.96
N ALA A 19 -7.47 2.98 -8.76
CA ALA A 19 -8.21 3.25 -7.54
C ALA A 19 -8.19 4.73 -7.12
N GLN A 20 -9.32 5.26 -6.64
CA GLN A 20 -9.47 6.63 -6.13
C GLN A 20 -9.49 6.71 -4.60
N VAL A 21 -9.91 5.62 -3.94
CA VAL A 21 -10.02 5.53 -2.47
C VAL A 21 -9.24 4.33 -1.97
N VAL A 22 -8.29 4.59 -1.07
CA VAL A 22 -7.30 3.61 -0.61
C VAL A 22 -7.40 3.39 0.91
N GLY A 23 -7.44 2.14 1.34
CA GLY A 23 -7.39 1.77 2.75
C GLY A 23 -5.99 1.36 3.19
N ILE A 24 -5.43 1.99 4.22
CA ILE A 24 -4.17 1.58 4.85
C ILE A 24 -4.54 0.78 6.09
N VAL A 25 -4.27 -0.53 6.08
CA VAL A 25 -4.63 -1.45 7.16
C VAL A 25 -3.40 -1.76 8.01
N ALA A 26 -3.44 -1.41 9.30
CA ALA A 26 -2.37 -1.68 10.25
C ALA A 26 -2.80 -2.75 11.27
N GLY A 27 -2.04 -3.84 11.33
CA GLY A 27 -2.34 -4.99 12.19
C GLY A 27 -1.99 -4.78 13.68
N THR A 28 -0.86 -4.16 13.97
CA THR A 28 -0.44 -3.87 15.35
C THR A 28 0.35 -2.55 15.41
N LEU A 29 0.03 -1.69 16.38
CA LEU A 29 0.74 -0.40 16.60
C LEU A 29 2.03 -0.56 17.42
N GLY A 30 2.37 -1.78 17.84
CA GLY A 30 3.43 -2.05 18.81
C GLY A 30 4.83 -2.24 18.23
N VAL A 31 4.99 -2.16 16.91
CA VAL A 31 6.29 -2.33 16.24
C VAL A 31 6.80 -0.95 15.81
N ALA A 32 8.05 -0.64 16.17
CA ALA A 32 8.70 0.62 15.81
C ALA A 32 8.71 0.82 14.29
N GLY A 33 8.51 2.06 13.83
CA GLY A 33 8.50 2.42 12.40
C GLY A 33 7.16 2.30 11.67
N TYR A 34 6.13 1.67 12.27
CA TYR A 34 4.81 1.55 11.61
C TYR A 34 4.13 2.90 11.39
N ARG A 35 4.29 3.83 12.33
CA ARG A 35 3.72 5.18 12.23
C ARG A 35 4.33 5.96 11.07
N ASP A 36 5.63 5.81 10.86
CA ASP A 36 6.36 6.50 9.79
C ASP A 36 5.94 5.95 8.41
N VAL A 37 5.85 4.62 8.28
CA VAL A 37 5.35 3.98 7.04
C VAL A 37 3.92 4.40 6.73
N ILE A 38 3.02 4.44 7.72
CA ILE A 38 1.64 4.90 7.51
C ILE A 38 1.63 6.39 7.08
N ALA A 39 2.46 7.23 7.71
CA ALA A 39 2.57 8.64 7.34
C ALA A 39 3.06 8.82 5.90
N ASP A 40 4.09 8.08 5.51
CA ASP A 40 4.65 8.15 4.16
C ASP A 40 3.68 7.61 3.09
N LEU A 41 2.95 6.53 3.40
CA LEU A 41 1.88 6.04 2.52
C LEU A 41 0.77 7.06 2.35
N ARG A 42 0.36 7.75 3.42
CA ARG A 42 -0.66 8.82 3.33
C ARG A 42 -0.18 9.97 2.44
N ARG A 43 1.09 10.38 2.56
CA ARG A 43 1.68 11.42 1.70
C ARG A 43 1.74 10.97 0.25
N LEU A 44 2.23 9.76 -0.01
CA LEU A 44 2.28 9.17 -1.35
C LEU A 44 0.89 9.17 -2.02
N ILE A 45 -0.13 8.67 -1.33
CA ILE A 45 -1.49 8.59 -1.88
C ILE A 45 -2.06 10.00 -2.12
N ALA A 46 -1.87 10.92 -1.17
CA ALA A 46 -2.33 12.31 -1.31
C ALA A 46 -1.66 13.03 -2.50
N ASN A 47 -0.35 12.90 -2.67
CA ASN A 47 0.40 13.47 -3.79
C ASN A 47 -0.04 12.91 -5.15
N SER A 48 -0.61 11.70 -5.15
CA SER A 48 -1.19 11.09 -6.34
C SER A 48 -2.63 11.54 -6.65
N GLY A 49 -3.20 12.43 -5.83
CA GLY A 49 -4.56 12.96 -6.00
C GLY A 49 -5.68 12.05 -5.45
N ARG A 50 -5.35 11.08 -4.59
CA ARG A 50 -6.27 10.05 -4.10
C ARG A 50 -6.62 10.22 -2.62
N LYS A 51 -7.76 9.68 -2.20
CA LYS A 51 -8.17 9.67 -0.77
C LYS A 51 -7.58 8.45 -0.07
N SER A 52 -7.20 8.61 1.20
CA SER A 52 -6.75 7.49 2.04
C SER A 52 -7.44 7.46 3.40
N TYR A 53 -7.75 6.24 3.88
CA TYR A 53 -8.22 5.97 5.24
C TYR A 53 -7.24 5.06 5.97
N THR A 54 -6.95 5.32 7.23
CA THR A 54 -6.14 4.42 8.06
C THR A 54 -7.06 3.60 8.96
N ILE A 55 -6.97 2.28 8.85
CA ILE A 55 -7.75 1.30 9.60
C ILE A 55 -6.79 0.54 10.52
N VAL A 56 -6.99 0.69 11.83
CA VAL A 56 -6.24 -0.07 12.83
C VAL A 56 -7.10 -1.24 13.29
N ALA A 57 -6.65 -2.47 13.03
CA ALA A 57 -7.37 -3.67 13.42
C ALA A 57 -6.40 -4.75 13.89
N GLY A 58 -6.56 -5.23 15.14
CA GLY A 58 -5.62 -6.19 15.75
C GLY A 58 -5.36 -7.46 14.92
N LYS A 59 -6.40 -7.95 14.23
CA LYS A 59 -6.28 -9.01 13.22
C LYS A 59 -7.22 -8.67 12.06
N PRO A 60 -6.71 -8.19 10.92
CA PRO A 60 -7.51 -7.98 9.70
C PRO A 60 -8.08 -9.30 9.20
N ASN A 61 -9.30 -9.26 8.66
CA ASN A 61 -9.94 -10.39 8.00
C ASN A 61 -10.92 -9.87 6.93
N PRO A 62 -11.40 -10.73 6.02
CA PRO A 62 -12.30 -10.31 4.94
C PRO A 62 -13.56 -9.60 5.43
N GLN A 63 -14.20 -10.11 6.49
CA GLN A 63 -15.45 -9.57 7.02
C GLN A 63 -15.27 -8.15 7.57
N LYS A 64 -14.13 -7.86 8.22
CA LYS A 64 -13.80 -6.53 8.72
C LYS A 64 -13.57 -5.55 7.58
N LEU A 65 -12.86 -5.96 6.54
CA LEU A 65 -12.57 -5.08 5.39
C LEU A 65 -13.82 -4.86 4.51
N ALA A 66 -14.72 -5.83 4.45
CA ALA A 66 -16.00 -5.69 3.75
C ALA A 66 -16.90 -4.56 4.30
N ASN A 67 -16.67 -4.11 5.55
CA ASN A 67 -17.41 -2.99 6.14
C ASN A 67 -17.00 -1.61 5.60
N PHE A 68 -16.02 -1.53 4.69
CA PHE A 68 -15.57 -0.30 4.05
C PHE A 68 -15.77 -0.38 2.52
N PRO A 69 -17.03 -0.39 2.04
CA PRO A 69 -17.35 -0.58 0.63
C PRO A 69 -16.82 0.54 -0.28
N GLU A 70 -16.56 1.72 0.28
CA GLU A 70 -15.99 2.86 -0.43
C GLU A 70 -14.50 2.70 -0.76
N ILE A 71 -13.80 1.76 -0.10
CA ILE A 71 -12.39 1.50 -0.36
C ILE A 71 -12.28 0.56 -1.57
N GLU A 72 -11.46 0.94 -2.54
CA GLU A 72 -11.28 0.23 -3.80
C GLU A 72 -10.03 -0.68 -3.77
N VAL A 73 -9.05 -0.36 -2.92
CA VAL A 73 -7.83 -1.15 -2.70
C VAL A 73 -7.34 -0.98 -1.26
N PHE A 74 -6.87 -2.07 -0.65
CA PHE A 74 -6.22 -2.02 0.66
C PHE A 74 -4.71 -2.23 0.54
N ILE A 75 -3.96 -1.41 1.26
CA ILE A 75 -2.54 -1.58 1.54
C ILE A 75 -2.41 -2.23 2.91
N MET A 76 -1.86 -3.43 2.97
CA MET A 76 -1.63 -4.11 4.24
C MET A 76 -0.25 -3.75 4.80
N VAL A 77 -0.25 -2.99 5.88
CA VAL A 77 0.92 -2.64 6.68
C VAL A 77 1.03 -3.65 7.82
N SER A 78 1.73 -4.75 7.56
CA SER A 78 1.90 -5.86 8.49
C SER A 78 3.17 -6.65 8.16
N CYS A 79 3.83 -7.21 9.18
CA CYS A 79 4.99 -8.11 9.02
C CYS A 79 4.86 -9.06 7.81
N GLU A 80 6.01 -9.31 7.16
CA GLU A 80 6.31 -9.93 5.85
C GLU A 80 5.38 -11.06 5.35
N LEU A 81 4.68 -11.75 6.25
CA LEU A 81 3.72 -12.81 5.97
C LEU A 81 2.52 -12.39 5.11
N THR A 82 2.09 -11.11 5.12
CA THR A 82 0.95 -10.68 4.31
C THR A 82 1.25 -10.61 2.82
N ALA A 83 2.52 -10.47 2.43
CA ALA A 83 2.93 -10.54 1.03
C ALA A 83 2.70 -11.94 0.41
N LEU A 84 2.57 -12.98 1.25
CA LEU A 84 2.27 -14.35 0.84
C LEU A 84 0.78 -14.70 0.87
N MET A 85 -0.09 -13.80 1.35
CA MET A 85 -1.53 -14.04 1.30
C MET A 85 -2.00 -14.03 -0.16
N ASP A 86 -2.71 -15.09 -0.54
CA ASP A 86 -3.32 -15.25 -1.87
C ASP A 86 -4.34 -14.12 -2.17
N GLY A 87 -4.86 -13.50 -1.09
CA GLY A 87 -5.77 -12.36 -1.15
C GLY A 87 -7.14 -12.70 -1.76
N ARG A 88 -7.37 -13.95 -2.19
CA ARG A 88 -8.60 -14.38 -2.87
C ARG A 88 -9.85 -14.37 -2.00
N GLU A 89 -9.67 -14.38 -0.68
CA GLU A 89 -10.75 -14.26 0.29
C GLU A 89 -11.25 -12.82 0.47
N TYR A 90 -10.49 -11.83 -0.01
CA TYR A 90 -10.85 -10.41 0.07
C TYR A 90 -11.56 -9.96 -1.21
N MET A 91 -12.60 -9.16 -1.06
CA MET A 91 -13.38 -8.64 -2.19
C MET A 91 -12.59 -7.57 -2.97
N GLN A 92 -11.85 -6.74 -2.24
CA GLN A 92 -10.99 -5.70 -2.77
C GLN A 92 -9.54 -6.21 -2.91
N PRO A 93 -8.80 -5.72 -3.92
CA PRO A 93 -7.37 -5.95 -4.04
C PRO A 93 -6.62 -5.61 -2.76
N ILE A 94 -5.72 -6.51 -2.37
CA ILE A 94 -4.79 -6.32 -1.26
C ILE A 94 -3.37 -6.22 -1.82
N ILE A 95 -2.70 -5.11 -1.55
CA ILE A 95 -1.33 -4.84 -2.01
C ILE A 95 -0.38 -4.56 -0.84
N THR A 96 0.92 -4.70 -1.09
CA THR A 96 1.97 -4.32 -0.14
C THR A 96 2.29 -2.82 -0.22
N PRO A 97 2.95 -2.25 0.80
CA PRO A 97 3.45 -0.87 0.73
C PRO A 97 4.37 -0.62 -0.47
N TYR A 98 5.22 -1.59 -0.82
CA TYR A 98 6.08 -1.51 -2.00
C TYR A 98 5.26 -1.49 -3.30
N GLU A 99 4.25 -2.34 -3.43
CA GLU A 99 3.34 -2.31 -4.59
C GLU A 99 2.60 -0.98 -4.70
N ALA A 100 2.27 -0.35 -3.57
CA ALA A 100 1.67 0.97 -3.52
C ALA A 100 2.62 2.08 -4.03
N THR A 101 3.93 2.02 -3.73
CA THR A 101 4.88 3.01 -4.27
C THR A 101 4.92 2.97 -5.79
N ILE A 102 4.85 1.78 -6.38
CA ILE A 102 4.78 1.59 -7.84
C ILE A 102 3.44 2.07 -8.41
N ALA A 103 2.33 1.86 -7.69
CA ALA A 103 1.00 2.23 -8.15
C ALA A 103 0.76 3.75 -8.13
N PHE A 104 1.27 4.44 -7.11
CA PHE A 104 0.93 5.84 -6.83
C PHE A 104 2.03 6.85 -7.15
N THR A 105 3.23 6.40 -7.53
CA THR A 105 4.29 7.30 -8.02
C THR A 105 4.16 7.51 -9.52
N SER A 106 3.97 8.76 -9.94
CA SER A 106 3.96 9.16 -11.35
C SER A 106 5.28 8.78 -12.03
N GLY A 107 5.22 8.04 -13.15
CA GLY A 107 6.40 7.62 -13.91
C GLY A 107 7.15 6.40 -13.38
N ALA A 108 6.73 5.81 -12.24
CA ALA A 108 7.38 4.60 -11.72
C ALA A 108 7.02 3.36 -12.57
N MET A 109 8.05 2.69 -13.09
CA MET A 109 7.92 1.41 -13.79
C MET A 109 8.15 0.26 -12.81
N TRP A 110 7.28 -0.75 -12.84
CA TRP A 110 7.50 -1.96 -12.06
C TRP A 110 8.66 -2.78 -12.66
N MET A 111 9.78 -2.84 -11.94
CA MET A 111 10.99 -3.56 -12.38
C MET A 111 10.93 -5.08 -12.16
N GLY A 112 9.84 -5.62 -11.60
CA GLY A 112 9.68 -7.07 -11.41
C GLY A 112 10.26 -7.63 -10.11
N GLU A 113 10.99 -6.82 -9.34
CA GLU A 113 11.47 -7.20 -8.01
C GLU A 113 10.34 -7.12 -6.97
N VAL A 114 10.21 -8.15 -6.13
CA VAL A 114 9.30 -8.18 -4.98
C VAL A 114 10.12 -7.89 -3.74
N LYS A 115 9.96 -6.68 -3.18
CA LYS A 115 10.57 -6.33 -1.89
C LYS A 115 9.59 -6.64 -0.76
N LEU A 116 10.01 -7.50 0.16
CA LEU A 116 9.20 -7.99 1.28
C LEU A 116 9.51 -7.27 2.60
N ASP A 117 10.69 -6.66 2.70
CA ASP A 117 11.16 -5.96 3.89
C ASP A 117 10.69 -4.50 3.91
N PHE A 118 10.09 -4.11 5.04
CA PHE A 118 9.67 -2.73 5.33
C PHE A 118 10.82 -1.75 5.32
N ALA A 119 12.00 -2.13 5.84
CA ALA A 119 13.16 -1.26 5.89
C ALA A 119 13.70 -0.92 4.49
N SER A 120 13.33 -1.70 3.47
CA SER A 120 13.73 -1.48 2.08
C SER A 120 12.79 -0.56 1.28
N VAL A 121 11.69 -0.10 1.87
CA VAL A 121 10.72 0.80 1.23
C VAL A 121 11.15 2.25 1.43
N SER A 122 12.01 2.76 0.55
CA SER A 122 12.27 4.20 0.43
C SER A 122 11.19 4.84 -0.45
N VAL A 123 10.29 5.62 0.15
CA VAL A 123 9.37 6.47 -0.63
C VAL A 123 10.16 7.69 -1.11
N PRO A 124 10.20 8.00 -2.42
CA PRO A 124 10.89 9.18 -2.91
C PRO A 124 10.31 10.44 -2.24
N ARG A 125 11.18 11.21 -1.56
CA ARG A 125 10.81 12.55 -1.09
C ARG A 125 10.69 13.46 -2.31
N ALA A 126 9.56 14.15 -2.46
CA ALA A 126 9.49 15.24 -3.41
C ALA A 126 10.45 16.34 -2.95
N GLU A 127 11.41 16.71 -3.79
CA GLU A 127 12.25 17.89 -3.57
C GLU A 127 11.37 19.13 -3.77
N GLY A 128 11.29 19.98 -2.74
CA GLY A 128 10.59 21.27 -2.80
C GLY A 128 9.65 21.56 -1.63
N ASP A 129 10.20 21.77 -0.43
CA ASP A 129 9.56 22.61 0.58
C ASP A 129 10.65 23.44 1.26
N GLU A 130 11.26 24.34 0.48
CA GLU A 130 11.92 25.53 1.03
C GLU A 130 10.80 26.54 1.32
N ARG A 131 10.37 26.59 2.57
CA ARG A 131 9.71 27.78 3.09
C ARG A 131 10.67 28.43 4.07
N GLU A 132 11.20 29.57 3.63
CA GLU A 132 11.80 30.59 4.48
C GLU A 132 10.79 30.96 5.57
N ASP A 133 11.12 30.69 6.83
CA ASP A 133 10.52 31.37 7.97
C ASP A 133 11.36 32.63 8.22
N GLY A 134 10.72 33.79 8.05
CA GLY A 134 11.19 35.10 8.52
C GLY A 134 10.75 35.38 9.95
#